data_AF-A0A7S1BEW8-F1
#
_entry.id   AF-A0A7S1BEW8-F1
#
_cell.length_a   1.000
_cell.length_b   1.000
_cell.length_c   1.000
_cell.angle_alpha   90.00
_cell.angle_beta   90.00
_cell.angle_gamma   90.00
#
_symmetry.space_group_name_H-M   'P 1'
#
loop_
_entity.id
_entity.type
_entity.pdbx_description
1 polymer ?
#
loop_
_entity_poly.entity_id
_entity_poly.type
_entity_poly.pdbx_seq_one_letter_code
_entity_poly.pdbx_strand_id
1 'polypeptide(L)'
;KVNDWKDSSMFESGPDERPVLSKVKYIVLPIWWSDEDENDPNKRMDLSTIQNIMDLNNEYYDKMSFDSINVSYQILDQTKFTISSANPSFGNTQTAATEIVNKSGNSYDGIILVYHLARDGPFKGGGGWGNVNGPFTWMSYRLGFSVTRHEIGHNFGHPHHISMRGYRECGGECGLYDGFDMMSGGNGYDISDIHVASKWFFNWVPESSIIVMQPEG
;
A
#
# COMPACT_ATOMS: atom_id res chain seq x y z
N LYS A 1 4.35 17.11 -16.45
CA LYS A 1 3.95 16.10 -15.43
C LYS A 1 3.03 15.14 -16.15
N VAL A 2 3.48 13.91 -16.40
CA VAL A 2 2.61 12.86 -16.92
C VAL A 2 1.59 12.57 -15.83
N ASN A 3 0.32 12.36 -16.20
CA ASN A 3 -0.70 11.99 -15.23
C ASN A 3 -0.45 10.53 -14.85
N ASP A 4 0.47 10.28 -13.93
CA ASP A 4 0.99 8.93 -13.61
C ASP A 4 -0.09 7.91 -13.22
N TRP A 5 -1.27 8.36 -12.81
CA TRP A 5 -2.42 7.47 -12.54
C TRP A 5 -3.11 6.95 -13.80
N LYS A 6 -3.02 7.65 -14.94
CA LYS A 6 -3.73 7.29 -16.19
C LYS A 6 -3.19 6.00 -16.82
N ASP A 7 -1.98 5.60 -16.44
CA ASP A 7 -1.33 4.38 -16.94
C ASP A 7 -1.52 3.18 -15.98
N SER A 8 -2.16 3.37 -14.83
CA SER A 8 -2.43 2.31 -13.86
C SER A 8 -3.83 1.73 -14.07
N SER A 9 -3.93 0.40 -14.04
CA SER A 9 -5.20 -0.33 -14.16
C SER A 9 -6.13 -0.14 -12.96
N MET A 10 -5.64 0.44 -11.86
CA MET A 10 -6.43 0.69 -10.66
C MET A 10 -7.39 1.88 -10.79
N PHE A 11 -7.13 2.81 -11.72
CA PHE A 11 -7.89 4.05 -11.82
C PHE A 11 -8.71 4.11 -13.10
N GLU A 12 -9.94 4.61 -12.96
CA GLU A 12 -10.78 5.02 -14.07
C GLU A 12 -10.84 6.56 -14.13
N SER A 13 -11.20 7.11 -15.29
CA SER A 13 -11.44 8.55 -15.42
C SER A 13 -12.83 8.89 -14.91
N GLY A 14 -12.88 9.67 -13.84
CA GLY A 14 -14.11 10.13 -13.21
C GLY A 14 -14.68 11.44 -13.78
N PRO A 15 -15.70 11.98 -13.10
CA PRO A 15 -16.18 13.33 -13.32
C PRO A 15 -15.03 14.34 -13.20
N ASP A 16 -15.01 15.34 -14.08
CA ASP A 16 -14.03 16.42 -14.10
C ASP A 16 -12.57 15.98 -14.31
N GLU A 17 -12.36 14.84 -15.00
CA GLU A 17 -11.05 14.24 -15.27
C GLU A 17 -10.25 13.81 -14.02
N ARG A 18 -10.88 13.76 -12.85
CA ARG A 18 -10.27 13.23 -11.62
C ARG A 18 -10.20 11.69 -11.65
N PRO A 19 -9.17 11.07 -11.06
CA PRO A 19 -9.13 9.61 -10.94
C PRO A 19 -10.28 9.11 -10.06
N VAL A 20 -10.85 7.96 -10.44
CA VAL A 20 -11.79 7.19 -9.62
C VAL A 20 -11.14 5.86 -9.30
N LEU A 21 -11.04 5.57 -8.01
CA LEU A 21 -10.58 4.29 -7.51
C LEU A 21 -11.78 3.56 -6.89
N SER A 22 -12.40 2.68 -7.68
CA SER A 22 -13.68 2.03 -7.34
C SER A 22 -13.53 0.56 -6.97
N LYS A 23 -12.58 -0.15 -7.58
CA LYS A 23 -12.36 -1.58 -7.31
C LYS A 23 -10.89 -1.93 -7.49
N VAL A 24 -10.36 -2.66 -6.52
CA VAL A 24 -8.99 -3.18 -6.57
C VAL A 24 -8.98 -4.62 -6.06
N LYS A 25 -8.39 -5.53 -6.83
CA LYS A 25 -8.09 -6.89 -6.41
C LYS A 25 -6.58 -7.08 -6.28
N TYR A 26 -6.11 -7.33 -5.06
CA TYR A 26 -4.72 -7.71 -4.81
C TYR A 26 -4.51 -9.22 -4.88
N ILE A 27 -3.37 -9.64 -5.42
CA ILE A 27 -2.80 -10.96 -5.16
C ILE A 27 -1.74 -10.81 -4.08
N VAL A 28 -1.96 -11.47 -2.94
CA VAL A 28 -0.94 -11.56 -1.89
C VAL A 28 -0.10 -12.79 -2.19
N LEU A 29 1.20 -12.58 -2.41
CA LEU A 29 2.16 -13.61 -2.80
C LEU A 29 3.22 -13.78 -1.70
N PRO A 30 3.03 -14.73 -0.78
CA PRO A 30 4.07 -15.13 0.15
C PRO A 30 5.17 -15.90 -0.59
N ILE A 31 6.43 -15.64 -0.26
CA ILE A 31 7.57 -16.31 -0.88
C ILE A 31 8.57 -16.88 0.11
N TRP A 32 9.32 -17.88 -0.33
CA TRP A 32 10.68 -18.13 0.14
C TRP A 32 11.67 -17.51 -0.83
N TRP A 33 12.72 -16.86 -0.34
CA TRP A 33 13.85 -16.51 -1.21
C TRP A 33 14.47 -17.77 -1.82
N SER A 34 15.10 -17.65 -2.98
CA SER A 34 15.64 -18.81 -3.71
C SER A 34 16.67 -19.62 -2.90
N ASP A 35 17.37 -18.96 -1.97
CA ASP A 35 18.40 -19.50 -1.09
C ASP A 35 17.92 -19.93 0.31
N GLU A 36 16.62 -19.82 0.61
CA GLU A 36 16.05 -20.35 1.86
C GLU A 36 15.76 -21.86 1.76
N ASP A 37 15.49 -22.54 2.86
CA ASP A 37 15.00 -23.92 2.85
C ASP A 37 13.48 -23.92 2.98
N GLU A 38 12.77 -24.46 1.98
CA GLU A 38 11.30 -24.57 1.98
C GLU A 38 10.78 -25.57 3.02
N ASN A 39 11.67 -26.43 3.52
CA ASN A 39 11.36 -27.38 4.58
C ASN A 39 11.62 -26.82 5.97
N ASP A 40 12.19 -25.62 6.11
CA ASP A 40 12.40 -25.00 7.42
C ASP A 40 11.04 -24.50 7.97
N PRO A 41 10.49 -25.12 9.03
CA PRO A 41 9.21 -24.72 9.59
C PRO A 41 9.23 -23.28 10.14
N ASN A 42 10.40 -22.73 10.50
CA ASN A 42 10.52 -21.36 11.00
C ASN A 42 10.41 -20.30 9.88
N LYS A 43 10.52 -20.73 8.62
CA LYS A 43 10.41 -19.89 7.42
C LYS A 43 9.08 -20.06 6.70
N ARG A 44 8.20 -20.92 7.23
CA ARG A 44 6.83 -21.05 6.73
C ARG A 44 5.99 -19.91 7.29
N MET A 45 5.32 -19.20 6.39
CA MET A 45 4.40 -18.13 6.74
C MET A 45 3.03 -18.71 7.12
N ASP A 46 2.45 -18.15 8.19
CA ASP A 46 1.09 -18.43 8.60
C ASP A 46 0.14 -17.56 7.77
N LEU A 47 -0.54 -18.22 6.81
CA LEU A 47 -1.47 -17.54 5.92
C LEU A 47 -2.69 -16.98 6.67
N SER A 48 -3.05 -17.52 7.84
CA SER A 48 -4.15 -16.99 8.64
C SER A 48 -3.81 -15.63 9.25
N THR A 49 -2.55 -15.43 9.65
CA THR A 49 -2.05 -14.12 10.09
C THR A 49 -2.11 -13.10 8.94
N ILE A 50 -1.72 -13.50 7.72
CA ILE A 50 -1.80 -12.62 6.53
C ILE A 50 -3.26 -12.26 6.22
N GLN A 51 -4.15 -13.26 6.22
CA GLN A 51 -5.59 -13.10 6.02
C GLN A 51 -6.19 -12.10 7.02
N ASN A 52 -5.93 -12.28 8.31
CA ASN A 52 -6.46 -11.38 9.35
C ASN A 52 -6.06 -9.92 9.11
N ILE A 53 -4.81 -9.66 8.69
CA ILE A 53 -4.35 -8.30 8.40
C ILE A 53 -5.01 -7.75 7.14
N MET A 54 -5.16 -8.56 6.09
CA MET A 54 -5.82 -8.13 4.86
C MET A 54 -7.32 -7.88 5.05
N ASP A 55 -7.99 -8.65 5.92
CA ASP A 55 -9.38 -8.42 6.31
C ASP A 55 -9.55 -7.07 7.03
N LEU A 56 -8.67 -6.75 7.98
CA LEU A 56 -8.66 -5.44 8.65
C LEU A 56 -8.41 -4.29 7.67
N ASN A 57 -7.51 -4.48 6.70
CA ASN A 57 -7.27 -3.48 5.66
C ASN A 57 -8.49 -3.28 4.76
N ASN A 58 -9.16 -4.38 4.38
CA ASN A 58 -10.38 -4.30 3.60
C ASN A 58 -11.47 -3.51 4.34
N GLU A 59 -11.75 -3.88 5.60
CA GLU A 59 -12.71 -3.17 6.45
C GLU A 59 -12.34 -1.69 6.63
N TYR A 60 -11.06 -1.38 6.75
CA TYR A 60 -10.59 0.00 6.84
C TYR A 60 -10.92 0.80 5.58
N TYR A 61 -10.55 0.29 4.39
CA TYR A 61 -10.78 1.02 3.14
C TYR A 61 -12.26 1.13 2.77
N ASP A 62 -13.06 0.12 3.06
CA ASP A 62 -14.52 0.14 2.91
C ASP A 62 -15.12 1.33 3.69
N LYS A 63 -14.83 1.40 5.00
CA LYS A 63 -15.32 2.49 5.88
C LYS A 63 -14.75 3.85 5.52
N MET A 64 -13.44 3.93 5.31
CA MET A 64 -12.71 5.18 5.15
C MET A 64 -13.04 5.89 3.83
N SER A 65 -13.37 5.12 2.79
CA SER A 65 -13.80 5.60 1.49
C SER A 65 -15.31 5.89 1.39
N PHE A 66 -16.07 5.69 2.47
CA PHE A 66 -17.53 5.81 2.46
C PHE A 66 -18.18 4.89 1.41
N ASP A 67 -17.78 3.62 1.39
CA ASP A 67 -18.24 2.59 0.45
C ASP A 67 -17.92 2.89 -1.03
N SER A 68 -17.00 3.83 -1.29
CA SER A 68 -16.64 4.25 -2.66
C SER A 68 -15.61 3.33 -3.33
N ILE A 69 -14.85 2.57 -2.55
CA ILE A 69 -13.90 1.57 -3.05
C ILE A 69 -14.28 0.17 -2.56
N ASN A 70 -14.18 -0.82 -3.45
CA ASN A 70 -14.18 -2.22 -3.08
C ASN A 70 -12.77 -2.79 -3.19
N VAL A 71 -12.12 -3.02 -2.05
CA VAL A 71 -10.85 -3.75 -1.99
C VAL A 71 -11.15 -5.23 -1.82
N SER A 72 -10.48 -6.05 -2.59
CA SER A 72 -10.53 -7.51 -2.46
C SER A 72 -9.14 -8.07 -2.60
N TYR A 73 -8.95 -9.31 -2.15
CA TYR A 73 -7.66 -9.95 -2.26
C TYR A 73 -7.78 -11.47 -2.35
N GLN A 74 -6.70 -12.09 -2.80
CA GLN A 74 -6.53 -13.53 -2.81
C GLN A 74 -5.10 -13.84 -2.38
N ILE A 75 -4.96 -14.70 -1.39
CA ILE A 75 -3.66 -15.15 -0.90
C ILE A 75 -3.31 -16.43 -1.65
N LEU A 76 -2.13 -16.45 -2.28
CA LEU A 76 -1.57 -17.66 -2.88
C LEU A 76 -0.81 -18.47 -1.83
N ASP A 77 -0.62 -19.76 -2.10
CA ASP A 77 0.31 -20.58 -1.33
C ASP A 77 1.71 -19.97 -1.38
N GLN A 78 2.44 -20.09 -0.26
CA GLN A 78 3.84 -19.67 -0.23
C GLN A 78 4.61 -20.46 -1.29
N THR A 79 5.42 -19.76 -2.09
CA THR A 79 6.15 -20.37 -3.20
C THR A 79 7.62 -20.00 -3.21
N LYS A 80 8.44 -20.87 -3.77
CA LYS A 80 9.85 -20.57 -3.98
C LYS A 80 10.02 -19.46 -5.00
N PHE A 81 10.79 -18.46 -4.64
CA PHE A 81 11.15 -17.38 -5.54
C PHE A 81 12.42 -17.71 -6.32
N THR A 82 12.58 -17.08 -7.49
CA THR A 82 13.79 -17.22 -8.30
C THR A 82 14.90 -16.26 -7.85
N ILE A 83 14.55 -15.20 -7.12
CA ILE A 83 15.50 -14.19 -6.64
C ILE A 83 16.06 -14.58 -5.27
N SER A 84 17.37 -14.36 -5.09
CA SER A 84 18.04 -14.62 -3.82
C SER A 84 17.92 -13.43 -2.86
N SER A 85 17.82 -13.74 -1.57
CA SER A 85 17.90 -12.79 -0.46
C SER A 85 19.22 -12.01 -0.39
N ALA A 86 20.28 -12.48 -1.06
CA ALA A 86 21.60 -11.83 -1.05
C ALA A 86 21.74 -10.69 -2.08
N ASN A 87 20.88 -10.62 -3.10
CA ASN A 87 20.92 -9.53 -4.08
C ASN A 87 19.54 -9.19 -4.69
N PRO A 88 18.53 -8.89 -3.86
CA PRO A 88 17.22 -8.52 -4.38
C PRO A 88 17.15 -7.02 -4.70
N SER A 89 16.30 -6.64 -5.64
CA SER A 89 15.98 -5.26 -6.00
C SER A 89 14.49 -5.11 -6.28
N PHE A 90 13.97 -3.88 -6.26
CA PHE A 90 12.56 -3.64 -6.62
C PHE A 90 12.23 -4.20 -8.01
N GLY A 91 13.08 -3.94 -9.01
CA GLY A 91 12.86 -4.39 -10.38
C GLY A 91 12.83 -5.91 -10.54
N ASN A 92 13.85 -6.64 -10.02
CA ASN A 92 13.91 -8.09 -10.24
C ASN A 92 12.83 -8.86 -9.46
N THR A 93 12.47 -8.37 -8.27
CA THR A 93 11.41 -8.97 -7.45
C THR A 93 10.03 -8.69 -8.03
N GLN A 94 9.75 -7.48 -8.51
CA GLN A 94 8.48 -7.18 -9.18
C GLN A 94 8.29 -8.05 -10.43
N THR A 95 9.32 -8.18 -11.27
CA THR A 95 9.27 -9.03 -12.47
C THR A 95 8.99 -10.48 -12.11
N ALA A 96 9.77 -11.07 -11.20
CA ALA A 96 9.60 -12.47 -10.81
C ALA A 96 8.24 -12.74 -10.15
N ALA A 97 7.72 -11.81 -9.34
CA ALA A 97 6.40 -11.95 -8.72
C ALA A 97 5.29 -11.88 -9.77
N THR A 98 5.39 -10.94 -10.71
CA THR A 98 4.46 -10.80 -11.84
C THR A 98 4.41 -12.08 -12.68
N GLU A 99 5.55 -12.70 -12.96
CA GLU A 99 5.61 -13.97 -13.69
C GLU A 99 4.89 -15.12 -12.95
N ILE A 100 5.05 -15.21 -11.62
CA ILE A 100 4.36 -16.21 -10.79
C ILE A 100 2.85 -15.98 -10.81
N VAL A 101 2.41 -14.75 -10.57
CA VAL A 101 0.98 -14.42 -10.52
C VAL A 101 0.33 -14.62 -11.89
N ASN A 102 0.97 -14.22 -12.98
CA ASN A 102 0.45 -14.46 -14.33
C ASN A 102 0.26 -15.95 -14.65
N LYS A 103 1.16 -16.83 -14.16
CA LYS A 103 1.03 -18.28 -14.32
C LYS A 103 -0.13 -18.87 -13.53
N SER A 104 -0.58 -18.20 -12.46
CA SER A 104 -1.73 -18.65 -11.66
C SER A 104 -3.08 -18.47 -12.38
N GLY A 105 -3.13 -17.64 -13.44
CA GLY A 105 -4.35 -17.35 -14.20
C GLY A 105 -5.35 -16.45 -13.47
N ASN A 106 -5.01 -15.93 -12.29
CA ASN A 106 -5.88 -15.03 -11.54
C ASN A 106 -5.80 -13.62 -12.12
N SER A 107 -6.96 -12.97 -12.34
CA SER A 107 -7.00 -11.54 -12.59
C SER A 107 -6.65 -10.77 -11.33
N TYR A 108 -5.94 -9.64 -11.49
CA TYR A 108 -5.49 -8.79 -10.40
C TYR A 108 -5.24 -7.37 -10.90
N ASP A 109 -5.32 -6.42 -9.98
CA ASP A 109 -4.97 -5.02 -10.20
C ASP A 109 -3.63 -4.68 -9.54
N GLY A 110 -3.27 -5.39 -8.46
CA GLY A 110 -1.97 -5.26 -7.82
C GLY A 110 -1.44 -6.54 -7.16
N ILE A 111 -0.18 -6.52 -6.78
CA ILE A 111 0.52 -7.62 -6.09
C ILE A 111 1.09 -7.10 -4.77
N ILE A 112 0.87 -7.84 -3.69
CA ILE A 112 1.55 -7.65 -2.41
C ILE A 112 2.51 -8.83 -2.23
N LEU A 113 3.80 -8.59 -2.43
CA LEU A 113 4.85 -9.58 -2.21
C LEU A 113 5.20 -9.64 -0.72
N VAL A 114 5.01 -10.80 -0.09
CA VAL A 114 5.30 -11.01 1.33
C VAL A 114 6.55 -11.89 1.48
N TYR A 115 7.58 -11.41 2.18
CA TYR A 115 8.88 -12.07 2.29
C TYR A 115 9.42 -12.05 3.73
N HIS A 116 10.20 -13.07 4.13
CA HIS A 116 11.08 -12.92 5.29
C HIS A 116 12.25 -11.99 4.94
N LEU A 117 12.81 -11.26 5.91
CA LEU A 117 13.89 -10.28 5.65
C LEU A 117 15.01 -10.87 4.78
N ALA A 118 15.40 -10.10 3.77
CA ALA A 118 16.52 -10.46 2.91
C ALA A 118 17.86 -10.25 3.64
N ARG A 119 18.93 -10.82 3.12
CA ARG A 119 20.28 -10.61 3.66
C ARG A 119 20.82 -9.23 3.30
N ASP A 120 20.50 -8.74 2.11
CA ASP A 120 20.95 -7.46 1.57
C ASP A 120 19.89 -6.78 0.70
N GLY A 121 20.22 -5.59 0.18
CA GLY A 121 19.32 -4.78 -0.64
C GLY A 121 18.25 -4.05 0.18
N PRO A 122 17.20 -3.53 -0.47
CA PRO A 122 16.16 -2.73 0.19
C PRO A 122 15.29 -3.54 1.17
N PHE A 123 15.37 -4.88 1.12
CA PHE A 123 14.52 -5.80 1.89
C PHE A 123 15.20 -6.39 3.13
N LYS A 124 16.39 -5.87 3.49
CA LYS A 124 17.12 -6.22 4.72
C LYS A 124 16.45 -5.67 5.97
N GLY A 125 15.78 -4.53 5.85
CA GLY A 125 14.96 -3.92 6.90
C GLY A 125 13.53 -4.45 6.88
N GLY A 126 12.91 -4.50 8.05
CA GLY A 126 11.46 -4.75 8.16
C GLY A 126 10.64 -3.55 7.71
N GLY A 127 9.34 -3.76 7.55
CA GLY A 127 8.37 -2.75 7.10
C GLY A 127 7.79 -3.10 5.74
N GLY A 128 7.48 -2.08 4.96
CA GLY A 128 6.95 -2.23 3.62
C GLY A 128 7.38 -1.11 2.70
N TRP A 129 7.10 -1.30 1.42
CA TRP A 129 7.32 -0.32 0.37
C TRP A 129 6.12 -0.40 -0.59
N GLY A 130 5.37 0.68 -0.70
CA GLY A 130 4.36 0.90 -1.73
C GLY A 130 4.90 1.82 -2.82
N ASN A 131 4.43 1.61 -4.05
CA ASN A 131 4.71 2.53 -5.15
C ASN A 131 3.52 3.50 -5.33
N VAL A 132 3.78 4.80 -5.43
CA VAL A 132 2.72 5.79 -5.61
C VAL A 132 2.06 5.58 -6.98
N ASN A 133 0.75 5.34 -7.01
CA ASN A 133 -0.01 4.93 -8.20
C ASN A 133 0.47 3.63 -8.86
N GLY A 134 1.31 2.84 -8.18
CA GLY A 134 1.86 1.61 -8.72
C GLY A 134 1.10 0.38 -8.24
N PRO A 135 1.08 -0.72 -9.02
CA PRO A 135 0.32 -1.92 -8.68
C PRO A 135 1.11 -2.90 -7.80
N PHE A 136 2.14 -2.45 -7.07
CA PHE A 136 3.06 -3.36 -6.40
C PHE A 136 3.46 -2.87 -5.02
N THR A 137 3.38 -3.78 -4.06
CA THR A 137 3.79 -3.58 -2.66
C THR A 137 4.75 -4.66 -2.23
N TRP A 138 5.83 -4.28 -1.54
CA TRP A 138 6.76 -5.18 -0.88
C TRP A 138 6.51 -5.14 0.62
N MET A 139 6.29 -6.29 1.25
CA MET A 139 6.01 -6.37 2.68
C MET A 139 6.87 -7.42 3.36
N SER A 140 7.59 -7.03 4.42
CA SER A 140 8.23 -8.02 5.29
C SER A 140 7.17 -8.78 6.09
N TYR A 141 7.33 -10.09 6.21
CA TYR A 141 6.46 -10.97 6.97
C TYR A 141 6.46 -10.62 8.47
N ARG A 142 5.35 -10.96 9.16
CA ARG A 142 4.82 -10.28 10.37
C ARG A 142 4.21 -8.92 10.02
N LEU A 143 3.27 -8.97 9.08
CA LEU A 143 2.52 -7.80 8.63
C LEU A 143 1.88 -7.10 9.83
N GLY A 144 2.15 -5.81 9.95
CA GLY A 144 1.39 -4.94 10.83
C GLY A 144 0.23 -4.32 10.06
N PHE A 145 -0.94 -4.21 10.68
CA PHE A 145 -2.10 -3.53 10.09
C PHE A 145 -1.72 -2.11 9.66
N SER A 146 -1.05 -1.36 10.54
CA SER A 146 -0.57 0.01 10.32
C SER A 146 0.27 0.18 9.06
N VAL A 147 1.32 -0.64 8.92
CA VAL A 147 2.26 -0.56 7.80
C VAL A 147 1.57 -1.02 6.52
N THR A 148 0.84 -2.13 6.55
CA THR A 148 0.16 -2.68 5.37
C THR A 148 -0.84 -1.68 4.79
N ARG A 149 -1.63 -1.04 5.67
CA ARG A 149 -2.56 0.04 5.32
C ARG A 149 -1.83 1.22 4.69
N HIS A 150 -0.72 1.65 5.28
CA HIS A 150 0.06 2.76 4.75
C HIS A 150 0.59 2.46 3.34
N GLU A 151 1.15 1.27 3.12
CA GLU A 151 1.70 0.91 1.81
C GLU A 151 0.63 0.72 0.74
N ILE A 152 -0.53 0.15 1.07
CA ILE A 152 -1.69 0.10 0.15
C ILE A 152 -2.13 1.53 -0.22
N GLY A 153 -2.07 2.48 0.73
CA GLY A 153 -2.37 3.89 0.49
C GLY A 153 -1.48 4.51 -0.60
N HIS A 154 -0.19 4.16 -0.63
CA HIS A 154 0.69 4.57 -1.73
C HIS A 154 0.21 4.04 -3.08
N ASN A 155 -0.16 2.75 -3.16
CA ASN A 155 -0.67 2.16 -4.41
C ASN A 155 -1.92 2.90 -4.91
N PHE A 156 -2.75 3.38 -4.00
CA PHE A 156 -3.95 4.18 -4.27
C PHE A 156 -3.65 5.64 -4.63
N GLY A 157 -2.38 6.01 -4.72
CA GLY A 157 -1.94 7.31 -5.21
C GLY A 157 -1.78 8.35 -4.12
N HIS A 158 -1.86 7.96 -2.84
CA HIS A 158 -1.63 8.88 -1.73
C HIS A 158 -0.12 8.95 -1.44
N PRO A 159 0.57 10.08 -1.65
CA PRO A 159 1.99 10.21 -1.30
C PRO A 159 2.15 10.40 0.22
N HIS A 160 3.39 10.35 0.71
CA HIS A 160 3.67 10.82 2.06
C HIS A 160 3.22 12.27 2.24
N HIS A 161 2.48 12.54 3.31
CA HIS A 161 2.09 13.88 3.70
C HIS A 161 3.05 14.38 4.78
N ILE A 162 3.76 15.46 4.49
CA ILE A 162 4.66 16.10 5.46
C ILE A 162 3.81 16.97 6.40
N SER A 163 4.13 16.93 7.68
CA SER A 163 3.51 17.76 8.71
C SER A 163 3.63 19.25 8.38
N MET A 164 2.49 19.95 8.35
CA MET A 164 2.44 21.41 8.31
C MET A 164 2.85 22.05 9.65
N ARG A 165 2.93 21.27 10.73
CA ARG A 165 3.29 21.75 12.07
C ARG A 165 4.74 22.23 12.13
N GLY A 166 5.65 21.52 11.47
CA GLY A 166 7.05 21.96 11.33
C GLY A 166 7.18 23.29 10.60
N TYR A 167 6.31 23.55 9.62
CA TYR A 167 6.30 24.81 8.86
C TYR A 167 5.77 25.99 9.68
N ARG A 168 4.77 25.77 10.55
CA ARG A 168 4.10 26.82 11.33
C ARG A 168 4.76 27.13 12.68
N GLU A 169 5.28 26.12 13.39
CA GLU A 169 5.75 26.31 14.78
C GLU A 169 7.25 26.61 14.92
N CYS A 170 8.09 26.25 13.93
CA CYS A 170 9.54 26.25 14.15
C CYS A 170 10.39 27.08 13.18
N GLY A 171 9.84 27.67 12.11
CA GLY A 171 10.66 28.40 11.13
C GLY A 171 11.80 27.55 10.50
N GLY A 172 11.69 26.21 10.59
CA GLY A 172 12.73 25.22 10.32
C GLY A 172 12.37 23.86 10.94
N GLU A 173 12.98 22.78 10.42
CA GLU A 173 12.63 21.36 10.63
C GLU A 173 12.27 20.95 12.08
N CYS A 174 10.97 20.87 12.39
CA CYS A 174 10.43 20.20 13.57
C CYS A 174 9.39 19.16 13.11
N GLY A 175 9.62 17.87 13.42
CA GLY A 175 8.68 16.76 13.23
C GLY A 175 8.11 16.65 11.82
N LEU A 176 8.74 15.84 10.96
CA LEU A 176 8.35 15.68 9.55
C LEU A 176 6.92 15.16 9.35
N TYR A 177 6.29 14.57 10.38
CA TYR A 177 5.08 13.79 10.25
C TYR A 177 4.07 14.08 11.37
N ASP A 178 2.79 14.20 11.00
CA ASP A 178 1.64 14.47 11.87
C ASP A 178 0.91 13.17 12.23
N GLY A 179 0.43 13.07 13.48
CA GLY A 179 -0.28 11.88 13.98
C GLY A 179 -1.74 11.76 13.52
N PHE A 180 -2.34 12.80 12.95
CA PHE A 180 -3.74 12.74 12.50
C PHE A 180 -3.92 12.11 11.11
N ASP A 181 -2.85 12.07 10.30
CA ASP A 181 -2.90 11.63 8.91
C ASP A 181 -2.20 10.29 8.68
N MET A 182 -2.93 9.34 8.08
CA MET A 182 -2.43 8.01 7.73
C MET A 182 -1.16 8.02 6.88
N MET A 183 -1.07 8.96 5.94
CA MET A 183 0.05 9.06 5.02
C MET A 183 1.19 9.90 5.61
N SER A 184 1.08 10.26 6.89
CA SER A 184 2.08 10.97 7.65
C SER A 184 2.56 10.08 8.82
N GLY A 185 2.52 10.58 10.06
CA GLY A 185 2.94 9.89 11.27
C GLY A 185 1.78 9.20 11.98
N GLY A 186 0.58 9.30 11.41
CA GLY A 186 -0.63 8.71 11.96
C GLY A 186 -0.66 7.19 11.85
N ASN A 187 0.13 6.59 10.96
CA ASN A 187 0.03 5.15 10.66
C ASN A 187 0.13 4.23 11.89
N GLY A 188 0.81 4.64 12.96
CA GLY A 188 0.91 3.91 14.23
C GLY A 188 -0.29 3.97 15.17
N TYR A 189 -1.35 4.72 14.83
CA TYR A 189 -2.56 4.87 15.64
C TYR A 189 -3.77 4.18 15.00
N ASP A 190 -4.72 3.76 15.83
CA ASP A 190 -5.93 3.05 15.39
C ASP A 190 -6.92 3.96 14.64
N ILE A 191 -6.86 5.29 14.84
CA ILE A 191 -7.92 6.25 14.43
C ILE A 191 -7.44 7.25 13.37
N SER A 192 -6.19 7.15 12.88
CA SER A 192 -5.74 8.07 11.83
C SER A 192 -6.33 7.68 10.48
N ASP A 193 -6.69 8.69 9.70
CA ASP A 193 -7.35 8.54 8.41
C ASP A 193 -6.56 9.27 7.33
N ILE A 194 -6.76 8.88 6.07
CA ILE A 194 -6.20 9.63 4.95
C ILE A 194 -6.80 11.04 4.93
N HIS A 195 -5.96 12.06 4.74
CA HIS A 195 -6.43 13.45 4.70
C HIS A 195 -7.59 13.66 3.70
N VAL A 196 -8.62 14.41 4.10
CA VAL A 196 -9.86 14.60 3.32
C VAL A 196 -9.62 15.14 1.91
N ALA A 197 -8.63 16.02 1.72
CA ALA A 197 -8.28 16.54 0.41
C ALA A 197 -7.82 15.43 -0.56
N SER A 198 -7.16 14.40 -0.04
CA SER A 198 -6.76 13.24 -0.83
C SER A 198 -7.97 12.38 -1.17
N LYS A 199 -8.86 12.11 -0.19
CA LYS A 199 -10.13 11.41 -0.42
C LYS A 199 -10.99 12.09 -1.50
N TRP A 200 -11.06 13.43 -1.47
CA TRP A 200 -11.76 14.25 -2.46
C TRP A 200 -11.12 14.19 -3.85
N PHE A 201 -9.79 14.19 -3.95
CA PHE A 201 -9.08 14.07 -5.23
C PHE A 201 -9.42 12.75 -5.95
N PHE A 202 -9.56 11.65 -5.20
CA PHE A 202 -9.93 10.32 -5.72
C PHE A 202 -11.45 10.06 -5.76
N ASN A 203 -12.28 11.11 -5.65
CA ASN A 203 -13.74 11.04 -5.72
C ASN A 203 -14.43 10.18 -4.64
N TRP A 204 -13.78 9.91 -3.51
CA TRP A 204 -14.42 9.25 -2.36
C TRP A 204 -15.29 10.21 -1.53
N VAL A 205 -15.08 11.51 -1.69
CA VAL A 205 -15.88 12.56 -1.07
C VAL A 205 -16.44 13.46 -2.18
N PRO A 206 -17.76 13.63 -2.29
CA PRO A 206 -18.34 14.45 -3.34
C PRO A 206 -18.05 15.93 -3.09
N GLU A 207 -18.01 16.73 -4.16
CA GLU A 207 -17.80 18.19 -4.09
C GLU A 207 -18.80 18.87 -3.14
N SER A 208 -20.04 18.39 -3.13
CA SER A 208 -21.10 18.90 -2.26
C SER A 208 -20.83 18.73 -0.76
N SER A 209 -19.89 17.87 -0.38
CA SER A 209 -19.44 17.69 1.01
C SER A 209 -18.31 18.64 1.40
N ILE A 210 -17.73 19.40 0.46
CA ILE A 210 -16.65 20.35 0.73
C ILE A 210 -17.24 21.72 1.03
N ILE A 211 -17.12 22.15 2.28
CA ILE A 211 -17.44 23.53 2.68
C ILE A 211 -16.14 24.33 2.65
N VAL A 212 -16.00 25.21 1.66
CA VAL A 212 -14.88 26.16 1.60
C VAL A 212 -15.09 27.23 2.66
N MET A 213 -14.39 27.11 3.78
CA MET A 213 -14.29 28.19 4.75
C MET A 213 -13.18 29.14 4.30
N GLN A 214 -13.53 30.33 3.82
CA GLN A 214 -12.55 31.40 3.71
C GLN A 214 -12.08 31.77 5.13
N PRO A 215 -10.77 31.85 5.41
CA PRO A 215 -10.33 32.52 6.63
C PRO A 215 -10.79 33.98 6.54
N GLU A 216 -11.44 34.46 7.60
CA GLU A 216 -11.70 35.89 7.77
C GLU A 216 -10.36 36.63 7.67
N GLY A 217 -10.34 37.69 6.86
CA GLY A 217 -9.15 38.46 6.49
C GLY A 217 -8.50 39.23 7.63
#